data_AF-A0A7K0ZQM2-F1
#
_entry.id   AF-A0A7K0ZQM2-F1
#
_cell.length_a   1.000
_cell.length_b   1.000
_cell.length_c   1.000
_cell.angle_alpha   90.00
_cell.angle_beta   90.00
_cell.angle_gamma   90.00
#
_symmetry.space_group_name_H-M   'P 1'
#
loop_
_entity.id
_entity.type
_entity.pdbx_description
1 polymer ?
#
loop_
_entity_poly.entity_id
_entity_poly.type
_entity_poly.pdbx_seq_one_letter_code
_entity_poly.pdbx_strand_id
1 'polypeptide(L)'
;MRVHVTTLQGDLVEVRVSSEEGTTSGEATTAAETTGPNPISPEGKELIWGAGSFLVFLVIMRVFLFPKLKKGMDARYNGIREDFEQADATRTAAKTDVSKYEAALAEVRAEAAARVDKARQTLDQERSAKIAEANARIASKRAAADAEISAARLAVRDQVAAAVASVTERTTQLAVGKSPDAGVVQKAVQQVMQTGARS
;
A
#
# COMPACT_ATOMS: atom_id res chain seq x y z
N MET A 1 -39.56 -76.29 54.45
CA MET A 1 -38.16 -76.44 54.91
C MET A 1 -37.96 -75.49 56.09
N ARG A 2 -37.41 -75.95 57.24
CA ARG A 2 -37.20 -75.08 58.42
C ARG A 2 -35.78 -74.56 58.41
N VAL A 3 -35.62 -73.24 58.47
CA VAL A 3 -34.30 -72.59 58.44
C VAL A 3 -34.21 -71.70 59.68
N HIS A 4 -33.19 -71.94 60.51
CA HIS A 4 -32.88 -71.10 61.65
C HIS A 4 -31.98 -69.95 61.19
N VAL A 5 -32.38 -68.71 61.46
CA VAL A 5 -31.58 -67.53 61.14
C VAL A 5 -31.42 -66.70 62.41
N THR A 6 -30.17 -66.46 62.82
CA THR A 6 -29.84 -65.60 63.96
C THR A 6 -30.05 -64.14 63.60
N THR A 7 -30.84 -63.44 64.39
CA THR A 7 -31.01 -61.98 64.27
C THR A 7 -29.89 -61.24 64.99
N LEU A 8 -29.62 -59.98 64.62
CA LEU A 8 -28.50 -59.17 65.11
C LEU A 8 -28.51 -58.89 66.63
N GLN A 9 -29.58 -59.27 67.34
CA GLN A 9 -29.74 -59.19 68.79
C GLN A 9 -29.70 -60.54 69.52
N GLY A 10 -29.32 -61.63 68.84
CA GLY A 10 -28.95 -62.90 69.49
C GLY A 10 -30.09 -63.88 69.78
N ASP A 11 -31.35 -63.53 69.49
CA ASP A 11 -32.48 -64.45 69.64
C ASP A 11 -32.74 -65.29 68.37
N LEU A 12 -32.98 -66.59 68.56
CA LEU A 12 -33.38 -67.53 67.51
C LEU A 12 -34.89 -67.47 67.29
N VAL A 13 -35.31 -67.16 66.05
CA VAL A 13 -36.71 -67.16 65.62
C VAL A 13 -36.90 -68.21 64.51
N GLU A 14 -37.87 -69.12 64.69
CA GLU A 14 -38.17 -70.19 63.74
C GLU A 14 -39.26 -69.72 62.74
N VAL A 15 -38.90 -69.53 61.46
CA VAL A 15 -39.84 -69.15 60.39
C VAL A 15 -40.18 -70.37 59.54
N ARG A 16 -41.48 -70.72 59.47
CA ARG A 16 -41.99 -71.87 58.72
C ARG A 16 -42.43 -71.43 57.32
N VAL A 17 -41.73 -71.87 56.28
CA VAL A 17 -42.12 -71.68 54.87
C VAL A 17 -42.95 -72.89 54.42
N SER A 18 -44.22 -72.65 54.09
CA SER A 18 -45.16 -73.65 53.53
C SER A 18 -45.30 -73.45 52.02
N SER A 19 -44.96 -74.49 51.25
CA SER A 19 -45.26 -74.65 49.83
C SER A 19 -46.39 -75.67 49.71
N GLU A 20 -47.57 -75.25 49.25
CA GLU A 20 -48.70 -76.13 48.98
C GLU A 20 -48.77 -76.44 47.48
N GLU A 21 -48.46 -77.69 47.13
CA GLU A 21 -48.94 -78.34 45.91
C GLU A 21 -50.19 -79.16 46.27
N GLY A 22 -51.23 -79.06 45.45
CA GLY A 22 -52.48 -79.80 45.61
C GLY A 22 -53.02 -80.33 44.28
N THR A 23 -52.78 -81.63 44.06
CA THR A 23 -53.72 -82.66 43.57
C THR A 23 -54.32 -82.61 42.14
N THR A 24 -53.70 -83.44 41.29
CA THR A 24 -54.23 -84.48 40.37
C THR A 24 -55.71 -84.48 39.92
N SER A 25 -55.93 -84.57 38.61
CA SER A 25 -56.67 -85.67 37.94
C SER A 25 -56.45 -85.60 36.43
N GLY A 26 -56.21 -86.75 35.79
CA GLY A 26 -56.04 -86.87 34.35
C GLY A 26 -57.26 -87.45 33.67
N GLU A 27 -57.56 -86.98 32.46
CA GLU A 27 -58.35 -87.71 31.47
C GLU A 27 -57.90 -87.25 30.07
N ALA A 28 -57.44 -88.20 29.24
CA ALA A 28 -57.05 -87.94 27.87
C ALA A 28 -58.25 -88.24 26.94
N THR A 29 -58.70 -87.23 26.21
CA THR A 29 -59.45 -87.39 24.95
C THR A 29 -59.08 -86.22 24.05
N THR A 30 -58.51 -86.54 22.89
CA THR A 30 -58.01 -85.60 21.88
C THR A 30 -59.15 -84.87 21.17
N ALA A 31 -59.36 -83.61 21.56
CA ALA A 31 -60.02 -82.59 20.77
C ALA A 31 -59.19 -81.30 20.88
N ALA A 32 -58.98 -80.62 19.76
CA ALA A 32 -58.16 -79.43 19.66
C ALA A 32 -58.71 -78.29 20.52
N GLU A 33 -58.05 -77.99 21.63
CA GLU A 33 -58.31 -76.82 22.46
C GLU A 33 -57.20 -75.79 22.32
N THR A 34 -57.66 -74.56 22.14
CA THR A 34 -56.91 -73.31 22.03
C THR A 34 -56.08 -73.08 23.30
N THR A 35 -54.77 -72.95 23.16
CA THR A 35 -53.85 -72.61 24.25
C THR A 35 -54.34 -71.37 25.01
N GLY A 36 -54.54 -71.51 26.32
CA GLY A 36 -54.94 -70.42 27.23
C GLY A 36 -53.91 -69.27 27.32
N PRO A 37 -54.27 -68.15 27.97
CA PRO A 37 -53.54 -66.88 27.85
C PRO A 37 -52.12 -66.94 28.43
N ASN A 38 -51.13 -66.54 27.64
CA ASN A 38 -49.73 -66.38 28.06
C ASN A 38 -49.58 -65.15 28.98
N PRO A 39 -49.08 -65.28 30.23
CA PRO A 39 -49.06 -64.20 31.24
C PRO A 39 -47.98 -63.12 31.02
N ILE A 40 -47.16 -63.22 29.97
CA ILE A 40 -46.12 -62.23 29.61
C ILE A 40 -46.37 -61.63 28.21
N SER A 41 -47.24 -62.22 27.40
CA SER A 41 -47.57 -61.64 26.09
C SER A 41 -48.69 -60.61 26.26
N PRO A 42 -48.48 -59.34 25.83
CA PRO A 42 -49.54 -58.34 25.87
C PRO A 42 -50.72 -58.80 25.02
N GLU A 43 -51.94 -58.51 25.48
CA GLU A 43 -53.15 -58.83 24.74
C GLU A 43 -53.15 -58.05 23.41
N GLY A 44 -53.56 -58.69 22.30
CA GLY A 44 -53.47 -58.10 20.95
C GLY A 44 -54.15 -56.73 20.81
N LYS A 45 -55.20 -56.48 21.60
CA LYS A 45 -55.89 -55.19 21.68
C LYS A 45 -55.00 -54.06 22.23
N GLU A 46 -54.15 -54.35 23.21
CA GLU A 46 -53.22 -53.39 23.81
C GLU A 46 -52.07 -53.09 22.85
N LEU A 47 -51.59 -54.11 22.13
CA LEU A 47 -50.63 -53.93 21.05
C LEU A 47 -51.18 -53.04 19.94
N ILE A 48 -52.44 -53.22 19.53
CA ILE A 48 -53.06 -52.39 18.47
C ILE A 48 -53.22 -50.94 18.93
N TRP A 49 -53.73 -50.70 20.15
CA TRP A 49 -53.89 -49.33 20.68
C TRP A 49 -52.55 -48.64 20.95
N GLY A 50 -51.57 -49.37 21.50
CA GLY A 50 -50.22 -48.89 21.75
C GLY A 50 -49.47 -48.58 20.46
N ALA A 51 -49.47 -49.52 19.51
CA ALA A 51 -48.85 -49.32 18.20
C ALA A 51 -49.53 -48.20 17.41
N GLY A 52 -50.86 -48.10 17.46
CA GLY A 52 -51.61 -47.01 16.82
C GLY A 52 -51.24 -45.64 17.38
N SER A 53 -51.23 -45.50 18.71
CA SER A 53 -50.82 -44.25 19.38
C SER A 53 -49.36 -43.89 19.09
N PHE A 54 -48.48 -44.88 19.09
CA PHE A 54 -47.08 -44.71 18.71
C PHE A 54 -46.93 -44.27 17.25
N LEU A 55 -47.69 -44.86 16.32
CA LEU A 55 -47.66 -44.47 14.91
C LEU A 55 -48.13 -43.03 14.71
N VAL A 56 -49.23 -42.64 15.35
CA VAL A 56 -49.75 -41.27 15.28
C VAL A 56 -48.71 -40.29 15.79
N PHE A 57 -48.10 -40.57 16.95
CA PHE A 57 -47.01 -39.76 17.49
C PHE A 57 -45.80 -39.68 16.52
N LEU A 58 -45.41 -40.81 15.94
CA LEU A 58 -44.31 -40.89 14.98
C LEU A 58 -44.58 -40.06 13.72
N VAL A 59 -45.82 -40.06 13.22
CA VAL A 59 -46.23 -39.23 12.08
C VAL A 59 -46.16 -37.74 12.46
N ILE A 60 -46.67 -37.34 13.63
CA ILE A 60 -46.58 -35.96 14.11
C ILE A 60 -45.12 -35.52 14.22
N MET A 61 -44.25 -36.36 14.78
CA MET A 61 -42.82 -36.07 14.89
C MET A 61 -42.15 -35.96 13.51
N ARG A 62 -42.51 -36.85 12.57
CA ARG A 62 -42.00 -36.86 11.19
C ARG A 62 -42.38 -35.60 10.42
N VAL A 63 -43.59 -35.08 10.66
CA VAL A 63 -44.13 -33.89 9.97
C VAL A 63 -43.72 -32.59 10.64
N PHE A 64 -43.54 -32.56 11.97
CA PHE A 64 -43.25 -31.31 12.69
C PHE A 64 -41.80 -31.18 13.17
N LEU A 65 -41.26 -32.21 13.81
CA LEU A 65 -39.94 -32.13 14.46
C LEU A 65 -38.78 -32.21 13.46
N PHE A 66 -38.84 -33.17 12.53
CA PHE A 66 -37.80 -33.35 11.50
C PHE A 66 -37.58 -32.10 10.63
N PRO A 67 -38.60 -31.42 10.06
CA PRO A 67 -38.34 -30.24 9.26
C PRO A 67 -37.78 -29.07 10.07
N LYS A 68 -38.17 -28.92 11.35
CA LYS A 68 -37.59 -27.89 12.24
C LYS A 68 -36.11 -28.16 12.51
N LEU A 69 -35.74 -29.41 12.77
CA LEU A 69 -34.37 -29.81 13.03
C LEU A 69 -33.49 -29.67 11.77
N LYS A 70 -33.99 -30.15 10.62
CA LYS A 70 -33.31 -29.97 9.32
C LYS A 70 -33.11 -28.49 9.00
N LYS A 71 -34.14 -27.66 9.17
CA LYS A 71 -34.03 -26.21 8.93
C LYS A 71 -32.97 -25.56 9.82
N GLY A 72 -32.86 -25.97 11.09
CA GLY A 72 -31.83 -25.47 12.00
C GLY A 72 -30.40 -25.86 11.57
N MET A 73 -30.20 -27.11 11.16
CA MET A 73 -28.91 -27.58 10.64
C MET A 73 -28.54 -26.89 9.33
N ASP A 74 -29.48 -26.81 8.38
CA ASP A 74 -29.27 -26.15 7.09
C ASP A 74 -28.97 -24.66 7.30
N ALA A 75 -29.68 -23.98 8.19
CA ALA A 75 -29.41 -22.57 8.51
C ALA A 75 -28.02 -22.35 9.10
N ARG A 76 -27.57 -23.23 10.01
CA ARG A 76 -26.20 -23.17 10.56
C ARG A 76 -25.15 -23.44 9.50
N TYR A 77 -25.35 -24.45 8.66
CA TYR A 77 -24.42 -24.79 7.59
C TYR A 77 -24.29 -23.64 6.58
N ASN A 78 -25.42 -23.07 6.16
CA ASN A 78 -25.45 -21.96 5.23
C ASN A 78 -24.82 -20.70 5.85
N GLY A 79 -25.11 -20.40 7.12
CA GLY A 79 -24.49 -19.25 7.82
C GLY A 79 -22.98 -19.38 7.90
N ILE A 80 -22.45 -20.54 8.31
CA ILE A 80 -21.00 -20.78 8.35
C ILE A 80 -20.39 -20.62 6.96
N ARG A 81 -21.05 -21.17 5.93
CA ARG A 81 -20.57 -21.07 4.56
C ARG A 81 -20.52 -19.62 4.08
N GLU A 82 -21.59 -18.87 4.34
CA GLU A 82 -21.68 -17.44 4.02
C GLU A 82 -20.62 -16.64 4.77
N ASP A 83 -20.41 -16.91 6.06
CA ASP A 83 -19.38 -16.25 6.87
C ASP A 83 -17.98 -16.49 6.29
N PHE A 84 -17.67 -17.72 5.85
CA PHE A 84 -16.41 -18.03 5.18
C PHE A 84 -16.27 -17.31 3.84
N GLU A 85 -17.31 -17.35 3.00
CA GLU A 85 -17.31 -16.67 1.70
C GLU A 85 -17.14 -15.15 1.86
N GLN A 86 -17.82 -14.53 2.83
CA GLN A 86 -17.66 -13.11 3.16
C GLN A 86 -16.27 -12.79 3.73
N ALA A 87 -15.73 -13.64 4.60
CA ALA A 87 -14.38 -13.46 5.14
C ALA A 87 -13.30 -13.55 4.05
N ASP A 88 -13.40 -14.52 3.14
CA ASP A 88 -12.48 -14.67 2.01
C ASP A 88 -12.62 -13.52 1.00
N ALA A 89 -13.85 -13.08 0.71
CA ALA A 89 -14.09 -11.91 -0.12
C ALA A 89 -13.48 -10.65 0.49
N THR A 90 -13.70 -10.40 1.78
CA THR A 90 -13.14 -9.26 2.51
C THR A 90 -11.62 -9.32 2.55
N ARG A 91 -11.04 -10.49 2.81
CA ARG A 91 -9.59 -10.69 2.80
C ARG A 91 -8.99 -10.44 1.42
N THR A 92 -9.67 -10.88 0.37
CA THR A 92 -9.22 -10.68 -1.03
C THR A 92 -9.33 -9.21 -1.43
N ALA A 93 -10.42 -8.54 -1.08
CA ALA A 93 -10.59 -7.11 -1.29
C ALA A 93 -9.49 -6.30 -0.57
N ALA A 94 -9.25 -6.58 0.72
CA ALA A 94 -8.21 -5.92 1.49
C ALA A 94 -6.81 -6.12 0.89
N LYS A 95 -6.47 -7.36 0.46
CA LYS A 95 -5.20 -7.63 -0.25
C LYS A 95 -5.09 -6.84 -1.56
N THR A 96 -6.18 -6.76 -2.30
CA THR A 96 -6.24 -6.00 -3.56
C THR A 96 -6.03 -4.51 -3.31
N ASP A 97 -6.66 -3.96 -2.27
CA ASP A 97 -6.53 -2.55 -1.92
C ASP A 97 -5.13 -2.21 -1.42
N VAL A 98 -4.51 -3.08 -0.62
CA VAL A 98 -3.10 -2.95 -0.22
C VAL A 98 -2.19 -2.95 -1.44
N SER A 99 -2.38 -3.91 -2.36
CA SER A 99 -1.57 -3.99 -3.58
C SER A 99 -1.73 -2.74 -4.46
N LYS A 100 -2.96 -2.23 -4.63
CA LYS A 100 -3.22 -0.98 -5.35
C LYS A 100 -2.56 0.23 -4.68
N TYR A 101 -2.63 0.31 -3.35
CA TYR A 101 -2.02 1.39 -2.58
C TYR A 101 -0.49 1.35 -2.68
N GLU A 102 0.12 0.17 -2.58
CA GLU A 102 1.56 -0.01 -2.76
C GLU A 102 2.01 0.36 -4.19
N ALA A 103 1.24 -0.05 -5.20
CA ALA A 103 1.50 0.33 -6.59
C ALA A 103 1.40 1.85 -6.79
N ALA A 104 0.37 2.49 -6.23
CA ALA A 104 0.21 3.95 -6.27
C ALA A 104 1.38 4.68 -5.57
N LEU A 105 1.85 4.16 -4.43
CA LEU A 105 3.02 4.71 -3.74
C LEU A 105 4.30 4.55 -4.57
N ALA A 106 4.48 3.43 -5.27
CA ALA A 106 5.61 3.21 -6.15
C ALA A 106 5.58 4.20 -7.34
N GLU A 107 4.42 4.38 -7.96
CA GLU A 107 4.21 5.34 -9.05
C GLU A 107 4.52 6.77 -8.61
N VAL A 108 3.95 7.22 -7.48
CA VAL A 108 4.19 8.57 -6.95
C VAL A 108 5.66 8.80 -6.64
N ARG A 109 6.38 7.79 -6.10
CA ARG A 109 7.83 7.90 -5.85
C ARG A 109 8.61 8.00 -7.16
N ALA A 110 8.24 7.23 -8.18
CA ALA A 110 8.88 7.28 -9.49
C ALA A 110 8.64 8.64 -10.17
N GLU A 111 7.40 9.14 -10.16
CA GLU A 111 7.05 10.47 -10.68
C GLU A 111 7.76 11.59 -9.94
N ALA A 112 7.84 11.51 -8.60
CA ALA A 112 8.55 12.50 -7.80
C ALA A 112 10.05 12.53 -8.13
N ALA A 113 10.69 11.36 -8.24
CA ALA A 113 12.09 11.25 -8.64
C ALA A 113 12.30 11.83 -10.05
N ALA A 114 11.47 11.43 -11.02
CA ALA A 114 11.54 11.95 -12.40
C ALA A 114 11.35 13.48 -12.46
N ARG A 115 10.44 14.02 -11.63
CA ARG A 115 10.22 15.48 -11.55
C ARG A 115 11.42 16.21 -10.97
N VAL A 116 12.04 15.67 -9.93
CA VAL A 116 13.26 16.23 -9.33
C VAL A 116 14.41 16.20 -10.33
N ASP A 117 14.60 15.09 -11.05
CA ASP A 117 15.66 14.97 -12.03
C ASP A 117 15.46 15.91 -13.22
N LYS A 118 14.23 16.03 -13.73
CA LYS A 118 13.87 17.01 -14.77
C LYS A 118 14.11 18.45 -14.31
N ALA A 119 13.77 18.78 -13.06
CA ALA A 119 14.02 20.10 -12.50
C ALA A 119 15.52 20.39 -12.39
N ARG A 120 16.33 19.43 -11.92
CA ARG A 120 17.79 19.54 -11.87
C ARG A 120 18.38 19.78 -13.26
N GLN A 121 17.99 18.97 -14.24
CA GLN A 121 18.47 19.12 -15.62
C GLN A 121 18.12 20.49 -16.21
N THR A 122 16.90 20.97 -15.96
CA THR A 122 16.45 22.30 -16.42
C THR A 122 17.26 23.41 -15.76
N LEU A 123 17.47 23.33 -14.45
CA LEU A 123 18.28 24.30 -13.70
C LEU A 123 19.73 24.32 -14.15
N ASP A 124 20.33 23.16 -14.41
CA ASP A 124 21.71 23.07 -14.90
C ASP A 124 21.87 23.67 -16.31
N GLN A 125 20.88 23.45 -17.18
CA GLN A 125 20.82 24.10 -18.50
C GLN A 125 20.68 25.61 -18.38
N GLU A 126 19.74 26.10 -17.57
CA GLU A 126 19.55 27.53 -17.35
C GLU A 126 20.79 28.18 -16.71
N ARG A 127 21.42 27.51 -15.75
CA ARG A 127 22.64 27.99 -15.10
C ARG A 127 23.77 28.11 -16.13
N SER A 128 23.95 27.09 -16.97
CA SER A 128 24.96 27.10 -18.02
C SER A 128 24.71 28.20 -19.05
N ALA A 129 23.45 28.39 -19.46
CA ALA A 129 23.04 29.45 -20.37
C ALA A 129 23.29 30.85 -19.77
N LYS A 130 22.91 31.08 -18.51
CA LYS A 130 23.14 32.36 -17.81
C LYS A 130 24.63 32.67 -17.64
N ILE A 131 25.44 31.66 -17.34
CA ILE A 131 26.91 31.83 -17.26
C ILE A 131 27.48 32.19 -18.63
N ALA A 132 27.05 31.50 -19.70
CA ALA A 132 27.48 31.80 -21.06
C ALA A 132 27.08 33.23 -21.48
N GLU A 133 25.85 33.65 -21.19
CA GLU A 133 25.37 35.00 -21.46
C GLU A 133 26.16 36.05 -20.67
N ALA A 134 26.40 35.81 -19.38
CA ALA A 134 27.19 36.71 -18.53
C ALA A 134 28.62 36.86 -19.07
N ASN A 135 29.26 35.74 -19.46
CA ASN A 135 30.60 35.76 -20.06
C ASN A 135 30.62 36.52 -21.39
N ALA A 136 29.62 36.31 -22.25
CA ALA A 136 29.50 37.05 -23.51
C ALA A 136 29.32 38.56 -23.28
N ARG A 137 28.48 38.96 -22.30
CA ARG A 137 28.31 40.36 -21.91
C ARG A 137 29.60 40.97 -21.36
N ILE A 138 30.36 40.23 -20.53
CA ILE A 138 31.65 40.67 -20.01
C ILE A 138 32.66 40.85 -21.15
N ALA A 139 32.74 39.89 -22.07
CA ALA A 139 33.63 39.95 -23.23
C ALA A 139 33.32 41.16 -24.12
N SER A 140 32.03 41.40 -24.40
CA SER A 140 31.58 42.58 -25.17
C SER A 140 31.94 43.89 -24.49
N LYS A 141 31.72 44.01 -23.17
CA LYS A 141 32.10 45.21 -22.41
C LYS A 141 33.61 45.44 -22.38
N ARG A 142 34.41 44.38 -22.27
CA ARG A 142 35.88 44.48 -22.35
C ARG A 142 36.33 44.97 -23.72
N ALA A 143 35.79 44.39 -24.80
CA ALA A 143 36.12 44.83 -26.16
C ALA A 143 35.74 46.31 -26.41
N ALA A 144 34.58 46.74 -25.91
CA ALA A 144 34.17 48.15 -25.98
C ALA A 144 35.12 49.06 -25.19
N ALA A 145 35.47 48.69 -23.96
CA ALA A 145 36.41 49.45 -23.14
C ALA A 145 37.82 49.53 -23.78
N ASP A 146 38.30 48.43 -24.37
CA ASP A 146 39.59 48.41 -25.08
C ASP A 146 39.58 49.31 -26.32
N ALA A 147 38.46 49.35 -27.04
CA ALA A 147 38.26 50.24 -28.18
C ALA A 147 38.22 51.72 -27.73
N GLU A 148 37.50 52.03 -26.65
CA GLU A 148 37.45 53.37 -26.05
C GLU A 148 38.84 53.83 -25.56
N ILE A 149 39.59 52.95 -24.88
CA ILE A 149 40.96 53.24 -24.44
C ILE A 149 41.86 53.51 -25.65
N SER A 150 41.73 52.72 -26.71
CA SER A 150 42.52 52.89 -27.94
C SER A 150 42.20 54.23 -28.62
N ALA A 151 40.92 54.58 -28.74
CA ALA A 151 40.48 55.87 -29.28
C ALA A 151 40.94 57.05 -28.42
N ALA A 152 40.83 56.95 -27.09
CA ALA A 152 41.30 57.98 -26.16
C ALA A 152 42.82 58.17 -26.26
N ARG A 153 43.60 57.08 -26.37
CA ARG A 153 45.06 57.14 -26.57
C ARG A 153 45.43 57.84 -27.88
N LEU A 154 44.70 57.57 -28.97
CA LEU A 154 44.91 58.25 -30.25
C LEU A 154 44.59 59.75 -30.13
N ALA A 155 43.44 60.10 -29.55
CA ALA A 155 43.06 61.51 -29.35
C ALA A 155 44.07 62.27 -28.47
N VAL A 156 44.56 61.66 -27.39
CA VAL A 156 45.62 62.26 -26.55
C VAL A 156 46.90 62.44 -27.33
N ARG A 157 47.32 61.45 -28.14
CA ARG A 157 48.50 61.59 -29.01
C ARG A 157 48.36 62.75 -29.98
N ASP A 158 47.21 62.91 -30.62
CA ASP A 158 46.95 64.00 -31.56
C ASP A 158 46.97 65.37 -30.86
N GLN A 159 46.39 65.47 -29.66
CA GLN A 159 46.44 66.68 -28.83
C GLN A 159 47.87 67.04 -28.43
N VAL A 160 48.67 66.07 -28.00
CA VAL A 160 50.09 66.31 -27.64
C VAL A 160 50.89 66.72 -28.88
N ALA A 161 50.66 66.08 -30.04
CA ALA A 161 51.32 66.45 -31.30
C ALA A 161 51.01 67.90 -31.69
N ALA A 162 49.75 68.31 -31.61
CA ALA A 162 49.32 69.68 -31.88
C ALA A 162 49.94 70.70 -30.90
N ALA A 163 49.96 70.37 -29.60
CA ALA A 163 50.59 71.23 -28.59
C ALA A 163 52.09 71.39 -28.83
N VAL A 164 52.82 70.29 -29.07
CA VAL A 164 54.26 70.30 -29.37
C VAL A 164 54.56 71.08 -30.65
N ALA A 165 53.75 70.91 -31.71
CA ALA A 165 53.90 71.68 -32.94
C ALA A 165 53.75 73.19 -32.66
N SER A 166 52.72 73.60 -31.92
CA SER A 166 52.50 75.02 -31.60
C SER A 166 53.63 75.64 -30.77
N VAL A 167 54.18 74.88 -29.80
CA VAL A 167 55.35 75.31 -29.00
C VAL A 167 56.59 75.42 -29.88
N THR A 168 56.82 74.44 -30.76
CA THR A 168 57.97 74.41 -31.67
C THR A 168 57.92 75.56 -32.68
N GLU A 169 56.75 75.85 -33.26
CA GLU A 169 56.54 77.00 -34.14
C GLU A 169 56.86 78.31 -33.44
N ARG A 170 56.31 78.50 -32.22
CA ARG A 170 56.53 79.71 -31.42
C ARG A 170 58.01 79.90 -31.07
N THR A 171 58.69 78.86 -30.61
CA THR A 171 60.11 78.92 -30.24
C THR A 171 61.00 79.13 -31.48
N THR A 172 60.70 78.49 -32.60
CA THR A 172 61.46 78.67 -33.85
C THR A 172 61.30 80.08 -34.42
N GLN A 173 60.08 80.63 -34.37
CA GLN A 173 59.82 82.01 -34.78
C GLN A 173 60.60 83.01 -33.91
N LEU A 174 60.68 82.77 -32.59
CA LEU A 174 61.49 83.59 -31.68
C LEU A 174 63.00 83.50 -31.98
N ALA A 175 63.50 82.33 -32.37
CA ALA A 175 64.92 82.11 -32.64
C ALA A 175 65.39 82.63 -34.01
N VAL A 176 64.57 82.45 -35.06
CA VAL A 176 64.94 82.72 -36.46
C VAL A 176 64.37 84.07 -36.96
N GLY A 177 63.39 84.65 -36.25
CA GLY A 177 62.76 85.92 -36.62
C GLY A 177 61.78 85.84 -37.79
N LYS A 178 61.54 84.65 -38.36
CA LYS A 178 60.53 84.37 -39.39
C LYS A 178 59.64 83.20 -38.96
N SER A 179 58.36 83.24 -39.34
CA SER A 179 57.43 82.13 -39.10
C SER A 179 57.83 80.91 -39.94
N PRO A 180 58.07 79.73 -39.31
CA PRO A 180 58.31 78.49 -40.03
C PRO A 180 57.03 77.97 -40.72
N ASP A 181 57.18 77.15 -41.76
CA ASP A 181 56.06 76.50 -42.44
C ASP A 181 55.41 75.44 -41.55
N ALA A 182 54.10 75.58 -41.30
CA ALA A 182 53.35 74.70 -40.39
C ALA A 182 53.32 73.23 -40.86
N GLY A 183 53.30 72.99 -42.17
CA GLY A 183 53.28 71.63 -42.73
C GLY A 183 54.60 70.88 -42.49
N VAL A 184 55.73 71.58 -42.54
CA VAL A 184 57.06 71.01 -42.24
C VAL A 184 57.19 70.68 -40.75
N VAL A 185 56.78 71.59 -39.86
CA VAL A 185 56.83 71.36 -38.41
C VAL A 185 55.95 70.17 -38.01
N GLN A 186 54.73 70.09 -38.55
CA GLN A 186 53.82 69.00 -38.23
C GLN A 186 54.36 67.63 -38.69
N LYS A 187 54.95 67.54 -39.89
CA LYS A 187 55.59 66.31 -40.38
C LYS A 187 56.80 65.93 -39.52
N ALA A 188 57.63 66.89 -39.12
CA ALA A 188 58.79 66.64 -38.27
C ALA A 188 58.38 66.11 -36.88
N VAL A 189 57.37 66.73 -36.25
CA VAL A 189 56.82 66.27 -34.95
C VAL A 189 56.23 64.87 -35.07
N GLN A 190 55.44 64.59 -36.10
CA GLN A 190 54.90 63.24 -36.34
C GLN A 190 56.00 62.19 -36.52
N GLN A 191 57.06 62.51 -37.25
CA GLN A 191 58.18 61.60 -37.46
C GLN A 191 58.95 61.30 -36.17
N VAL A 192 59.20 62.31 -35.33
CA VAL A 192 59.83 62.14 -34.01
C VAL A 192 58.92 61.32 -33.09
N MET A 193 57.62 61.60 -33.05
CA MET A 193 56.66 60.85 -32.23
C MET A 193 56.50 59.39 -32.69
N GLN A 194 56.52 59.11 -33.98
CA GLN A 194 56.52 57.73 -34.49
C GLN A 194 57.79 56.97 -34.14
N THR A 195 58.93 57.65 -34.11
CA THR A 195 60.23 57.04 -33.76
C THR A 195 60.30 56.75 -32.26
N GLY A 196 59.87 57.68 -31.41
CA GLY A 196 59.84 57.49 -29.95
C GLY A 196 58.78 56.49 -29.46
N ALA A 197 57.73 56.21 -30.25
CA ALA A 197 56.74 55.20 -29.91
C ALA A 197 57.20 53.74 -30.19
N ARG A 198 58.34 53.55 -30.88
CA ARG A 198 58.90 52.22 -31.22
C ARG A 198 60.05 51.78 -30.30
N SER A 199 60.61 52.68 -29.49
CA SER A 199 61.61 52.40 -28.44
C SER A 199 60.94 52.15 -27.10
#